data_AF-A0A0N4VVH2-F1
#
_entry.id   AF-A0A0N4VVH2-F1
#
_cell.length_a   1.000
_cell.length_b   1.000
_cell.length_c   1.000
_cell.angle_alpha   90.00
_cell.angle_beta   90.00
_cell.angle_gamma   90.00
#
_symmetry.space_group_name_H-M   'P 1'
#
loop_
_entity.id
_entity.type
_entity.pdbx_description
1 polymer ?
#
loop_
_entity_poly.entity_id
_entity_poly.type
_entity_poly.pdbx_seq_one_letter_code
_entity_poly.pdbx_strand_id
1 'polypeptide(L)'
;MYRWFNRWLALICSLLCVHIMLAVSWKLTNAAILTFLKFYIYIKWKQSQPKGGQKLVGSSFINTLSGLQNMARETDLCYKPQQPVSSRTYLMTDKVDKQMTEWFANRHVSAFPATVANENQVEGAATLLQTSGIGKMRPNILMVGFKSKWNTDGVANLEAIMGYYEIILNAFEKNVGVAIFRNSQIGFDLTEHLKRNDSTNSIIDADENGINTDP
;
A
#
# COMPACT_ATOMS: atom_id res chain seq x y z
N MET A 1 -26.01 21.07 19.45
CA MET A 1 -26.63 20.86 18.12
C MET A 1 -27.02 22.22 17.55
N TYR A 2 -26.32 22.71 16.53
CA TYR A 2 -26.55 24.04 15.95
C TYR A 2 -27.81 24.03 15.08
N ARG A 3 -28.98 24.17 15.69
CA ARG A 3 -30.29 24.04 15.01
C ARG A 3 -30.56 25.08 13.91
N TRP A 4 -29.87 26.22 13.94
CA TRP A 4 -30.11 27.35 13.04
C TRP A 4 -28.95 27.65 12.09
N PHE A 5 -27.94 26.78 12.04
CA PHE A 5 -26.78 27.00 11.18
C PHE A 5 -27.10 26.61 9.74
N ASN A 6 -27.32 27.62 8.89
CA ASN A 6 -27.50 27.46 7.45
C ASN A 6 -26.27 27.94 6.68
N ARG A 7 -25.76 27.10 5.78
CA ARG A 7 -24.60 27.42 4.92
C ARG A 7 -24.83 28.70 4.09
N TRP A 8 -26.07 28.92 3.65
CA TRP A 8 -26.49 30.11 2.91
C TRP A 8 -26.48 31.39 3.74
N LEU A 9 -26.90 31.31 5.01
CA LEU A 9 -26.89 32.46 5.91
C LEU A 9 -25.46 32.93 6.19
N ALA A 10 -24.52 31.97 6.33
CA ALA A 10 -23.10 32.27 6.47
C ALA A 10 -22.50 32.92 5.20
N LEU A 11 -22.89 32.46 4.01
CA LEU A 11 -22.45 33.06 2.74
C LEU A 11 -22.95 34.51 2.61
N ILE A 12 -24.23 34.75 2.89
CA ILE A 12 -24.81 36.10 2.82
C ILE A 12 -24.13 37.04 3.83
N CYS A 13 -23.88 36.58 5.05
CA CYS A 13 -23.20 37.35 6.09
C CYS A 13 -21.76 37.73 5.67
N SER A 14 -21.02 36.78 5.09
CA SER A 14 -19.65 37.02 4.60
C SER A 14 -19.64 38.04 3.46
N LEU A 15 -20.55 37.92 2.49
CA LEU A 15 -20.65 38.85 1.36
C LEU A 15 -21.06 40.26 1.81
N LEU A 16 -22.02 40.35 2.72
CA LEU A 16 -22.48 41.63 3.28
C LEU A 16 -21.37 42.34 4.07
N CYS A 17 -20.58 41.60 4.84
CA CYS A 17 -19.42 42.15 5.56
C CYS A 17 -18.37 42.74 4.60
N VAL A 18 -18.02 42.02 3.53
CA VAL A 18 -17.07 42.51 2.51
C VAL A 18 -17.62 43.73 1.78
N HIS A 19 -18.93 43.75 1.48
CA HIS A 19 -19.57 44.87 0.79
C HIS A 19 -19.55 46.16 1.62
N ILE A 20 -19.85 46.07 2.92
CA ILE A 20 -19.80 47.22 3.84
C ILE A 20 -18.36 47.75 3.97
N MET A 21 -17.37 46.87 4.10
CA MET A 21 -15.96 47.28 4.17
C MET A 21 -15.47 47.97 2.88
N LEU A 22 -16.03 47.59 1.72
CA LEU A 22 -15.71 48.17 0.43
C LEU A 22 -16.29 49.58 0.26
N ALA A 23 -17.47 49.82 0.84
CA ALA A 23 -18.15 51.11 0.83
C ALA A 23 -17.46 52.18 1.72
N VAL A 24 -16.85 51.77 2.84
CA VAL A 24 -16.18 52.71 3.77
C VAL A 24 -14.86 53.24 3.20
N SER A 25 -14.01 52.38 2.64
CA SER A 25 -12.74 52.83 2.05
C SER A 25 -12.15 51.80 1.08
N TRP A 26 -12.46 51.98 -0.21
CA TRP A 26 -12.00 51.10 -1.30
C TRP A 26 -10.47 50.87 -1.31
N LYS A 27 -9.68 51.90 -0.97
CA LYS A 27 -8.21 51.83 -0.99
C LYS A 27 -7.63 50.94 0.11
N LEU A 28 -8.14 51.06 1.34
CA LEU A 28 -7.65 50.30 2.49
C LEU A 28 -8.10 48.84 2.42
N THR A 29 -9.34 48.61 1.97
CA THR A 29 -9.91 47.26 1.84
C THR A 29 -9.17 46.41 0.81
N ASN A 30 -8.83 46.97 -0.35
CA ASN A 30 -8.03 46.25 -1.35
C ASN A 30 -6.60 45.94 -0.87
N ALA A 31 -5.97 46.86 -0.13
CA ALA A 31 -4.66 46.63 0.46
C ALA A 31 -4.69 45.47 1.48
N ALA A 32 -5.70 45.44 2.37
CA ALA A 32 -5.88 44.36 3.34
C ALA A 32 -6.20 43.00 2.67
N ILE A 33 -7.08 42.97 1.66
CA ILE A 33 -7.40 41.74 0.93
C ILE A 33 -6.13 41.17 0.26
N LEU A 34 -5.30 42.02 -0.36
CA LEU A 34 -4.05 41.59 -0.98
C LEU A 34 -3.03 41.06 0.03
N THR A 35 -2.91 41.65 1.23
CA THR A 35 -2.00 41.15 2.26
C THR A 35 -2.48 39.81 2.81
N PHE A 36 -3.77 39.65 3.09
CA PHE A 36 -4.35 38.37 3.50
C PHE A 36 -4.24 37.30 2.41
N LEU A 37 -4.47 37.64 1.14
CA LEU A 37 -4.34 36.70 0.03
C LEU A 37 -2.90 36.23 -0.13
N LYS A 38 -1.92 37.16 -0.07
CA LYS A 38 -0.49 36.82 -0.10
C LYS A 38 -0.11 35.91 1.07
N PHE A 39 -0.58 36.22 2.27
CA PHE A 39 -0.31 35.40 3.46
C PHE A 39 -0.99 34.03 3.40
N TYR A 40 -2.22 33.97 2.88
CA TYR A 40 -2.96 32.73 2.65
C TYR A 40 -2.24 31.84 1.64
N ILE A 41 -1.82 32.40 0.50
CA ILE A 41 -1.04 31.69 -0.51
C ILE A 41 0.29 31.22 0.10
N TYR A 42 0.96 32.05 0.89
CA TYR A 42 2.20 31.67 1.58
C TYR A 42 2.01 30.50 2.55
N ILE A 43 0.97 30.53 3.39
CA ILE A 43 0.64 29.42 4.30
C ILE A 43 0.34 28.15 3.51
N LYS A 44 -0.51 28.26 2.47
CA LYS A 44 -0.90 27.10 1.66
C LYS A 44 0.28 26.52 0.90
N TRP A 45 1.18 27.36 0.39
CA TRP A 45 2.42 26.94 -0.23
C TRP A 45 3.33 26.23 0.77
N LYS A 46 3.48 26.77 1.99
CA LYS A 46 4.24 26.13 3.07
C LYS A 46 3.62 24.79 3.51
N GLN A 47 2.30 24.66 3.49
CA GLN A 47 1.59 23.41 3.77
C GLN A 47 1.71 22.39 2.63
N SER A 48 1.86 22.87 1.38
CA SER A 48 2.03 22.03 0.19
C SER A 48 3.46 21.49 0.02
N GLN A 49 4.45 22.02 0.73
CA GLN A 49 5.80 21.47 0.70
C GLN A 49 5.77 20.03 1.26
N PRO A 50 6.26 19.02 0.51
CA PRO A 50 6.33 17.65 0.98
C PRO A 50 7.24 17.63 2.20
N LYS A 51 6.66 17.41 3.40
CA LYS A 51 7.46 17.29 4.62
C LYS A 51 8.25 16.00 4.53
N GLY A 52 9.48 16.10 4.03
CA GLY A 52 10.45 15.02 4.07
C GLY A 52 10.60 14.54 5.51
N GLY A 53 10.20 13.28 5.74
CA GLY A 53 10.65 12.50 6.89
C GLY A 53 9.94 12.68 8.24
N GLN A 54 8.79 13.37 8.37
CA GLN A 54 8.10 13.44 9.68
C GLN A 54 6.61 13.08 9.64
N LYS A 55 6.27 12.14 10.53
CA LYS A 55 4.96 11.54 10.84
C LYS A 55 3.84 12.59 11.01
N LEU A 56 3.21 13.01 9.91
CA LEU A 56 1.96 13.77 9.92
C LEU A 56 0.76 12.81 10.08
N VAL A 57 0.61 12.24 11.28
CA VAL A 57 -0.31 11.13 11.58
C VAL A 57 -1.77 11.58 11.84
N GLY A 58 -2.05 12.87 11.87
CA GLY A 58 -3.42 13.39 12.06
C GLY A 58 -4.17 13.60 10.74
N SER A 59 -3.87 14.70 10.04
CA SER A 59 -4.67 15.13 8.89
C SER A 59 -4.58 14.20 7.69
N SER A 60 -3.42 13.62 7.39
CA SER A 60 -3.28 12.66 6.28
C SER A 60 -4.10 11.40 6.54
N PHE A 61 -4.04 10.85 7.76
CA PHE A 61 -4.82 9.69 8.14
C PHE A 61 -6.33 9.94 8.04
N ILE A 62 -6.82 11.07 8.54
CA ILE A 62 -8.26 11.43 8.43
C ILE A 62 -8.69 11.65 6.97
N ASN A 63 -7.83 12.25 6.14
CA ASN A 63 -8.10 12.43 4.71
C ASN A 63 -8.15 11.07 3.99
N THR A 64 -7.21 10.16 4.27
CA THR A 64 -7.20 8.81 3.70
C THR A 64 -8.40 8.00 4.21
N LEU A 65 -8.71 8.06 5.50
CA LEU A 65 -9.84 7.34 6.10
C LEU A 65 -11.18 7.82 5.55
N SER A 66 -11.37 9.14 5.40
CA SER A 66 -12.59 9.68 4.78
C SER A 66 -12.71 9.26 3.31
N GLY A 67 -11.59 9.22 2.57
CA GLY A 67 -11.53 8.63 1.23
C GLY A 67 -11.94 7.16 1.22
N LEU A 68 -11.37 6.35 2.12
CA LEU A 68 -11.70 4.93 2.27
C LEU A 68 -13.16 4.70 2.65
N GLN A 69 -13.70 5.48 3.59
CA GLN A 69 -15.09 5.36 4.05
C GLN A 69 -16.09 5.71 2.94
N ASN A 70 -15.79 6.72 2.13
CA ASN A 70 -16.59 7.05 0.95
C ASN A 70 -16.60 5.92 -0.09
N MET A 71 -15.46 5.22 -0.26
CA MET A 71 -15.37 4.05 -1.15
C MET A 71 -16.03 2.80 -0.56
N ALA A 72 -15.94 2.59 0.75
CA ALA A 72 -16.44 1.40 1.45
C ALA A 72 -17.97 1.39 1.56
N ARG A 73 -18.62 2.56 1.61
CA ARG A 73 -20.08 2.68 1.68
C ARG A 73 -20.80 2.08 0.47
N GLU A 74 -20.08 1.76 -0.61
CA GLU A 74 -20.62 1.17 -1.85
C GLU A 74 -20.22 -0.30 -2.06
N THR A 75 -19.49 -0.94 -1.14
CA THR A 75 -18.99 -2.32 -1.33
C THR A 75 -19.34 -3.22 -0.15
N ASP A 76 -19.99 -4.35 -0.42
CA ASP A 76 -20.23 -5.40 0.58
C ASP A 76 -18.90 -5.92 1.18
N LEU A 77 -18.92 -6.11 2.50
CA LEU A 77 -17.77 -6.52 3.31
C LEU A 77 -17.14 -7.79 2.73
N CYS A 78 -15.84 -7.73 2.42
CA CYS A 78 -15.06 -8.93 2.16
C CYS A 78 -14.41 -9.44 3.44
N TYR A 79 -14.30 -10.75 3.47
CA TYR A 79 -13.98 -11.66 4.56
C TYR A 79 -12.76 -11.22 5.40
N LYS A 80 -12.91 -11.27 6.73
CA LYS A 80 -11.80 -11.20 7.70
C LYS A 80 -11.38 -12.64 8.04
N PRO A 81 -10.30 -13.20 7.46
CA PRO A 81 -9.72 -14.40 8.02
C PRO A 81 -9.10 -14.05 9.36
N GLN A 82 -9.74 -14.51 10.44
CA GLN A 82 -9.14 -14.58 11.76
C GLN A 82 -8.55 -15.98 11.92
N GLN A 83 -7.40 -16.23 11.30
CA GLN A 83 -6.62 -17.40 11.69
C GLN A 83 -5.72 -16.99 12.88
N PRO A 84 -5.80 -17.69 14.02
CA PRO A 84 -4.90 -17.45 15.14
C PRO A 84 -3.49 -17.91 14.76
N VAL A 85 -2.68 -16.98 14.26
CA VAL A 85 -1.26 -17.24 14.00
C VAL A 85 -0.51 -17.32 15.32
N SER A 86 0.38 -18.33 15.44
CA SER A 86 1.28 -18.42 16.59
C SER A 86 2.12 -17.14 16.71
N SER A 87 2.50 -16.74 17.94
CA SER A 87 3.32 -15.54 18.15
C SER A 87 4.61 -15.54 17.33
N ARG A 88 5.19 -16.74 17.09
CA ARG A 88 6.38 -16.91 16.26
C ARG A 88 6.09 -16.63 14.78
N THR A 89 4.98 -17.14 14.27
CA THR A 89 4.55 -16.90 12.88
C THR A 89 4.30 -15.41 12.63
N TYR A 90 3.64 -14.72 13.58
CA TYR A 90 3.40 -13.28 13.49
C TYR A 90 4.71 -12.46 13.42
N LEU A 91 5.68 -12.78 14.28
CA LEU A 91 6.98 -12.10 14.28
C LEU A 91 7.74 -12.31 12.97
N MET A 92 7.67 -13.50 12.38
CA MET A 92 8.28 -13.78 11.08
C MET A 92 7.60 -12.97 9.97
N THR A 93 6.27 -12.92 9.94
CA THR A 93 5.54 -12.13 8.93
C THR A 93 5.79 -10.63 9.07
N ASP A 94 5.86 -10.10 10.30
CA ASP A 94 6.19 -8.68 10.56
C ASP A 94 7.62 -8.33 10.11
N LYS A 95 8.58 -9.25 10.35
CA LYS A 95 9.96 -9.06 9.88
C LYS A 95 10.03 -8.98 8.35
N VAL A 96 9.36 -9.89 7.65
CA VAL A 96 9.32 -9.90 6.17
C VAL A 96 8.63 -8.65 5.63
N ASP A 97 7.52 -8.23 6.25
CA ASP A 97 6.77 -7.04 5.82
C ASP A 97 7.59 -5.75 5.95
N LYS A 98 8.36 -5.61 7.05
CA LYS A 98 9.30 -4.50 7.24
C LYS A 98 10.41 -4.50 6.20
N GLN A 99 11.06 -5.63 5.99
CA GLN A 99 12.13 -5.77 4.98
C GLN A 99 11.63 -5.42 3.58
N MET A 100 10.42 -5.88 3.22
CA MET A 100 9.80 -5.60 1.94
C MET A 100 9.44 -4.10 1.79
N THR A 101 8.91 -3.49 2.85
CA THR A 101 8.60 -2.05 2.88
C THR A 101 9.85 -1.20 2.65
N GLU A 102 10.94 -1.53 3.36
CA GLU A 102 12.23 -0.86 3.19
C GLU A 102 12.78 -1.05 1.77
N TRP A 103 12.68 -2.26 1.23
CA TRP A 103 13.12 -2.58 -0.13
C TRP A 103 12.37 -1.76 -1.19
N PHE A 104 11.05 -1.61 -1.05
CA PHE A 104 10.23 -0.79 -1.96
C PHE A 104 10.55 0.70 -1.82
N ALA A 105 10.71 1.19 -0.59
CA ALA A 105 11.06 2.59 -0.32
C ALA A 105 12.39 2.99 -0.96
N ASN A 106 13.41 2.13 -0.81
CA ASN A 106 14.75 2.36 -1.37
C ASN A 106 14.77 2.37 -2.91
N ARG A 107 13.81 1.72 -3.56
CA ARG A 107 13.71 1.62 -5.02
C ARG A 107 12.68 2.55 -5.64
N HIS A 108 12.06 3.43 -4.85
CA HIS A 108 10.98 4.31 -5.28
C HIS A 108 9.79 3.57 -5.92
N VAL A 109 9.50 2.35 -5.45
CA VAL A 109 8.36 1.56 -5.93
C VAL A 109 7.14 1.90 -5.07
N SER A 110 6.09 2.42 -5.69
CA SER A 110 4.82 2.72 -5.01
C SER A 110 3.97 1.45 -4.89
N ALA A 111 4.27 0.61 -3.90
CA ALA A 111 3.56 -0.63 -3.63
C ALA A 111 3.30 -0.83 -2.13
N PHE A 112 2.26 -1.59 -1.80
CA PHE A 112 1.93 -2.00 -0.44
C PHE A 112 2.28 -3.49 -0.28
N PRO A 113 3.26 -3.83 0.57
CA PRO A 113 3.53 -5.24 0.88
C PRO A 113 2.37 -5.84 1.67
N ALA A 114 2.10 -7.11 1.41
CA ALA A 114 1.14 -7.91 2.16
C ALA A 114 1.70 -9.33 2.27
N THR A 115 1.81 -9.85 3.48
CA THR A 115 2.35 -11.17 3.75
C THR A 115 1.30 -12.01 4.47
N VAL A 116 1.21 -13.30 4.11
CA VAL A 116 0.34 -14.28 4.74
C VAL A 116 1.16 -15.53 5.00
N ALA A 117 1.05 -16.08 6.21
CA ALA A 117 1.63 -17.37 6.55
C ALA A 117 0.59 -18.47 6.33
N ASN A 118 0.92 -19.44 5.50
CA ASN A 118 0.09 -20.62 5.26
C ASN A 118 1.00 -21.83 4.98
N GLU A 119 0.50 -23.05 5.22
CA GLU A 119 1.22 -24.30 4.97
C GLU A 119 1.35 -24.55 3.46
N ASN A 120 0.30 -24.22 2.70
CA ASN A 120 0.25 -24.40 1.26
C ASN A 120 0.29 -23.06 0.52
N GLN A 121 1.08 -23.00 -0.57
CA GLN A 121 1.19 -21.80 -1.40
C GLN A 121 -0.16 -21.40 -2.02
N VAL A 122 -1.00 -22.39 -2.36
CA VAL A 122 -2.30 -22.18 -2.97
C VAL A 122 -3.27 -21.48 -2.02
N GLU A 123 -3.39 -22.01 -0.80
CA GLU A 123 -4.25 -21.43 0.23
C GLU A 123 -3.74 -20.05 0.66
N GLY A 124 -2.42 -19.87 0.73
CA GLY A 124 -1.79 -18.58 0.96
C GLY A 124 -2.14 -17.55 -0.13
N ALA A 125 -2.05 -17.94 -1.41
CA ALA A 125 -2.41 -17.08 -2.53
C ALA A 125 -3.91 -16.77 -2.56
N ALA A 126 -4.77 -17.75 -2.28
CA ALA A 126 -6.22 -17.56 -2.19
C ALA A 126 -6.59 -16.62 -1.04
N THR A 127 -5.90 -16.71 0.10
CA THR A 127 -6.08 -15.83 1.25
C THR A 127 -5.62 -14.41 0.93
N LEU A 128 -4.46 -14.25 0.30
CA LEU A 128 -3.97 -12.95 -0.15
C LEU A 128 -4.95 -12.31 -1.14
N LEU A 129 -5.44 -13.06 -2.12
CA LEU A 129 -6.36 -12.54 -3.12
C LEU A 129 -7.69 -12.06 -2.51
N GLN A 130 -8.13 -12.68 -1.42
CA GLN A 130 -9.35 -12.31 -0.71
C GLN A 130 -9.15 -11.16 0.28
N THR A 131 -8.00 -11.07 0.92
CA THR A 131 -7.72 -10.07 1.96
C THR A 131 -7.06 -8.80 1.44
N SER A 132 -6.49 -8.85 0.24
CA SER A 132 -5.76 -7.70 -0.32
C SER A 132 -6.70 -6.58 -0.74
N GLY A 133 -6.36 -5.37 -0.29
CA GLY A 133 -7.06 -4.14 -0.64
C GLY A 133 -8.29 -3.85 0.23
N ILE A 134 -8.69 -2.58 0.24
CA ILE A 134 -9.78 -2.09 1.10
C ILE A 134 -10.83 -1.41 0.22
N GLY A 135 -12.09 -1.83 0.34
CA GLY A 135 -13.22 -1.30 -0.43
C GLY A 135 -13.00 -1.44 -1.94
N LYS A 136 -12.92 -0.31 -2.65
CA LYS A 136 -12.66 -0.26 -4.10
C LYS A 136 -11.19 -0.40 -4.49
N MET A 137 -10.25 -0.37 -3.53
CA MET A 137 -8.81 -0.56 -3.81
C MET A 137 -8.40 -2.03 -3.78
N ARG A 138 -9.32 -2.95 -4.08
CA ARG A 138 -9.01 -4.38 -4.24
C ARG A 138 -8.27 -4.60 -5.56
N PRO A 139 -7.31 -5.52 -5.62
CA PRO A 139 -6.63 -5.85 -6.86
C PRO A 139 -7.63 -6.44 -7.86
N ASN A 140 -7.58 -5.96 -9.10
CA ASN A 140 -8.39 -6.46 -10.22
C ASN A 140 -7.58 -7.34 -11.20
N ILE A 141 -6.26 -7.41 -11.01
CA ILE A 141 -5.35 -8.22 -11.81
C ILE A 141 -4.42 -9.00 -10.88
N LEU A 142 -4.35 -10.31 -11.07
CA LEU A 142 -3.34 -11.20 -10.50
C LEU A 142 -2.19 -11.34 -11.50
N MET A 143 -1.00 -10.91 -11.10
CA MET A 143 0.22 -11.05 -11.89
C MET A 143 1.08 -12.19 -11.32
N VAL A 144 1.43 -13.19 -12.15
CA VAL A 144 2.21 -14.36 -11.74
C VAL A 144 3.33 -14.65 -12.73
N GLY A 145 4.46 -15.17 -12.26
CA GLY A 145 5.52 -15.70 -13.12
C GLY A 145 5.14 -17.05 -13.76
N PHE A 146 5.63 -17.32 -14.97
CA PHE A 146 5.47 -18.60 -15.65
C PHE A 146 6.37 -19.68 -15.03
N LYS A 147 5.79 -20.85 -14.72
CA LYS A 147 6.55 -22.01 -14.24
C LYS A 147 7.27 -22.70 -15.40
N SER A 148 8.55 -22.35 -15.62
CA SER A 148 9.35 -22.86 -16.75
C SER A 148 9.69 -24.35 -16.67
N LYS A 149 10.10 -24.83 -15.48
CA LYS A 149 10.52 -26.21 -15.23
C LYS A 149 9.32 -27.11 -14.92
N TRP A 150 8.31 -27.16 -15.79
CA TRP A 150 7.12 -28.00 -15.57
C TRP A 150 7.30 -29.45 -16.05
N ASN A 151 8.25 -29.70 -16.96
CA ASN A 151 8.46 -31.02 -17.57
C ASN A 151 9.67 -31.79 -16.99
N THR A 152 10.52 -31.16 -16.18
CA THR A 152 11.85 -31.70 -15.85
C THR A 152 11.89 -32.66 -14.65
N ASP A 153 10.82 -32.82 -13.89
CA ASP A 153 10.87 -33.48 -12.56
C ASP A 153 9.69 -34.43 -12.27
N GLY A 154 8.94 -34.84 -13.30
CA GLY A 154 7.93 -35.91 -13.22
C GLY A 154 6.89 -35.74 -12.10
N VAL A 155 6.63 -36.84 -11.35
CA VAL A 155 5.56 -36.96 -10.35
C VAL A 155 5.74 -36.01 -9.15
N ALA A 156 6.98 -35.75 -8.73
CA ALA A 156 7.24 -34.87 -7.59
C ALA A 156 6.89 -33.40 -7.87
N ASN A 157 6.94 -33.00 -9.14
CA ASN A 157 6.59 -31.63 -9.57
C ASN A 157 5.13 -31.50 -9.99
N LEU A 158 4.40 -32.61 -10.07
CA LEU A 158 2.96 -32.61 -10.40
C LEU A 158 2.18 -31.81 -9.37
N GLU A 159 2.45 -31.99 -8.08
CA GLU A 159 1.81 -31.23 -6.99
C GLU A 159 2.03 -29.72 -7.14
N ALA A 160 3.26 -29.29 -7.45
CA ALA A 160 3.58 -27.89 -7.67
C ALA A 160 2.93 -27.30 -8.94
N ILE A 161 2.73 -28.11 -9.98
CA ILE A 161 2.02 -27.71 -11.21
C ILE A 161 0.52 -27.60 -10.93
N MET A 162 -0.05 -28.56 -10.20
CA MET A 162 -1.45 -28.52 -9.78
C MET A 162 -1.73 -27.29 -8.92
N GLY A 163 -0.85 -26.99 -7.97
CA GLY A 163 -0.98 -25.78 -7.15
C GLY A 163 -0.89 -24.48 -7.99
N TYR A 164 -0.01 -24.43 -8.98
CA TYR A 164 0.05 -23.29 -9.91
C TYR A 164 -1.25 -23.11 -10.70
N TYR A 165 -1.82 -24.20 -11.20
CA TYR A 165 -3.10 -24.19 -11.90
C TYR A 165 -4.25 -23.76 -10.97
N GLU A 166 -4.27 -24.25 -9.74
CA GLU A 166 -5.29 -23.93 -8.75
C GLU A 166 -5.27 -22.45 -8.35
N ILE A 167 -4.08 -21.83 -8.26
CA ILE A 167 -3.96 -20.37 -8.03
C ILE A 167 -4.61 -19.58 -9.18
N ILE A 168 -4.39 -19.99 -10.43
CA ILE A 168 -4.98 -19.34 -11.60
C ILE A 168 -6.50 -19.54 -11.63
N LEU A 169 -6.96 -20.75 -11.32
CA LEU A 169 -8.39 -21.06 -11.25
C LEU A 169 -9.10 -20.22 -10.19
N ASN A 170 -8.53 -20.15 -8.98
CA ASN A 170 -9.01 -19.33 -7.88
C ASN A 170 -9.12 -17.84 -8.25
N ALA A 171 -8.25 -17.35 -9.14
CA ALA A 171 -8.31 -15.97 -9.62
C ALA A 171 -9.49 -15.74 -10.57
N PHE A 172 -9.72 -16.67 -11.50
CA PHE A 172 -10.88 -16.59 -12.40
C PHE A 172 -12.21 -16.73 -11.65
N GLU A 173 -12.29 -17.61 -10.65
CA GLU A 173 -13.47 -17.75 -9.78
C GLU A 173 -13.82 -16.44 -9.05
N LYS A 174 -12.80 -15.61 -8.76
CA LYS A 174 -12.97 -14.30 -8.11
C LYS A 174 -13.14 -13.14 -9.10
N ASN A 175 -13.32 -13.42 -10.39
CA ASN A 175 -13.43 -12.42 -11.47
C ASN A 175 -12.22 -11.47 -11.54
N VAL A 176 -11.02 -11.96 -11.22
CA VAL A 176 -9.76 -11.22 -11.30
C VAL A 176 -9.08 -11.52 -12.64
N GLY A 177 -8.58 -10.51 -13.34
CA GLY A 177 -7.80 -10.71 -14.56
C GLY A 177 -6.47 -11.37 -14.24
N VAL A 178 -5.98 -12.29 -15.07
CA VAL A 178 -4.69 -12.98 -14.83
C VAL A 178 -3.67 -12.55 -15.87
N ALA A 179 -2.49 -12.14 -15.42
CA ALA A 179 -1.34 -11.78 -16.26
C ALA A 179 -0.16 -12.70 -15.94
N ILE A 180 0.28 -13.49 -16.92
CA ILE A 180 1.38 -14.44 -16.77
C ILE A 180 2.63 -13.91 -17.48
N PHE A 181 3.69 -13.65 -16.73
CA PHE A 181 4.96 -13.20 -17.27
C PHE A 181 5.89 -14.39 -17.49
N ARG A 182 6.38 -14.55 -18.72
CA ARG A 182 7.34 -15.60 -19.09
C ARG A 182 8.68 -14.98 -19.49
N ASN A 183 9.72 -15.26 -18.70
CA ASN A 183 11.10 -14.94 -19.07
C ASN A 183 11.78 -16.21 -19.63
N SER A 184 12.20 -16.17 -20.89
CA SER A 184 12.60 -17.37 -21.64
C SER A 184 13.95 -17.97 -21.26
N GLN A 185 14.86 -17.24 -20.63
CA GLN A 185 16.25 -17.70 -20.46
C GLN A 185 16.61 -18.11 -19.02
N ILE A 186 16.09 -17.42 -18.00
CA ILE A 186 16.54 -17.57 -16.59
C ILE A 186 15.40 -17.97 -15.64
N GLY A 187 14.14 -17.76 -16.04
CA GLY A 187 13.01 -17.81 -15.11
C GLY A 187 13.00 -16.62 -14.14
N PHE A 188 12.18 -16.68 -13.10
CA PHE A 188 12.07 -15.66 -12.05
C PHE A 188 12.59 -16.14 -10.69
N ASP A 189 13.04 -17.40 -10.60
CA ASP A 189 13.56 -17.97 -9.38
C ASP A 189 15.04 -17.59 -9.21
N LEU A 190 15.29 -16.61 -8.35
CA LEU A 190 16.63 -16.13 -8.02
C LEU A 190 17.15 -16.73 -6.72
N THR A 191 16.47 -17.73 -6.14
CA THR A 191 16.80 -18.28 -4.83
C THR A 191 18.23 -18.82 -4.78
N GLU A 192 18.67 -19.55 -5.80
CA GLU A 192 20.04 -20.06 -5.88
C GLU A 192 21.09 -18.95 -6.02
N HIS A 193 20.78 -17.90 -6.78
CA HIS A 193 21.67 -16.75 -6.94
C HIS A 193 21.80 -15.94 -5.64
N LEU A 194 20.69 -15.78 -4.92
CA LEU A 194 20.68 -15.09 -3.63
C LEU A 194 21.44 -15.90 -2.57
N LYS A 195 21.19 -17.21 -2.47
CA LYS A 195 21.94 -18.10 -1.57
C LYS A 195 23.44 -18.09 -1.85
N ARG A 196 23.84 -18.08 -3.13
CA ARG A 196 25.26 -18.02 -3.52
C ARG A 196 25.92 -16.70 -3.10
N ASN A 197 25.21 -15.58 -3.21
CA ASN A 197 25.72 -14.27 -2.80
C ASN A 197 25.80 -14.15 -1.28
N ASP A 198 24.82 -14.66 -0.54
CA ASP A 198 24.89 -14.72 0.93
C ASP A 198 26.05 -15.61 1.40
N SER A 199 26.29 -16.74 0.73
CA SER A 199 27.44 -17.61 0.99
C SER A 199 28.78 -16.90 0.73
N THR A 200 28.82 -16.02 -0.26
CA THR A 200 30.05 -15.29 -0.64
C THR A 200 30.29 -14.10 0.28
N ASN A 201 29.23 -13.36 0.64
CA ASN A 201 29.29 -12.29 1.63
C ASN A 201 29.58 -12.85 3.04
N SER A 202 29.03 -14.01 3.41
CA SER A 202 29.36 -14.66 4.68
C SER A 202 30.82 -15.12 4.73
N ILE A 203 31.48 -15.41 3.60
CA ILE A 203 32.93 -15.71 3.58
C ILE A 203 33.77 -14.44 3.76
N ILE A 204 33.28 -13.28 3.29
CA ILE A 204 33.95 -11.97 3.44
C ILE A 204 33.70 -11.38 4.84
N ASP A 205 32.51 -11.58 5.41
CA ASP A 205 32.12 -11.06 6.72
C ASP A 205 32.51 -11.99 7.89
N ALA A 206 32.76 -13.28 7.65
CA ALA A 206 33.20 -14.23 8.68
C ALA A 206 34.67 -14.09 9.10
N ASP A 207 35.48 -13.29 8.38
CA ASP A 207 36.84 -12.95 8.83
C ASP A 207 36.83 -11.76 9.81
N GLU A 208 35.83 -10.87 9.78
CA GLU A 208 35.87 -9.65 10.60
C GLU A 208 34.93 -9.64 11.82
N ASN A 209 33.81 -10.37 11.84
CA ASN A 209 32.94 -10.40 13.03
C ASN A 209 32.24 -11.76 13.21
N GLY A 210 32.89 -12.67 13.94
CA GLY A 210 32.39 -14.01 14.27
C GLY A 210 31.11 -14.02 15.11
N ILE A 211 29.95 -13.87 14.47
CA ILE A 211 28.64 -14.11 15.07
C ILE A 211 27.88 -15.10 14.19
N ASN A 212 27.63 -16.29 14.75
CA ASN A 212 26.84 -17.36 14.17
C ASN A 212 25.33 -17.03 14.25
N THR A 213 24.64 -17.02 13.12
CA THR A 213 23.19 -16.89 13.03
C THR A 213 22.57 -18.14 12.38
N ASP A 214 22.54 -19.22 13.14
CA ASP A 214 21.54 -20.28 13.03
C ASP A 214 20.83 -20.37 14.41
N PRO A 215 19.56 -20.80 14.46
CA PRO A 215 18.60 -20.44 15.52
C PRO A 215 18.97 -20.84 16.95
#